data_AF-I0I3C1-F1
#
_entry.id   AF-I0I3C1-F1
#
_cell.length_a   1.000
_cell.length_b   1.000
_cell.length_c   1.000
_cell.angle_alpha   90.00
_cell.angle_beta   90.00
_cell.angle_gamma   90.00
#
_symmetry.space_group_name_H-M   'P 1'
#
loop_
_entity.id
_entity.type
_entity.pdbx_description
1 polymer ?
#
loop_
_entity_poly.entity_id
_entity_poly.type
_entity_poly.pdbx_seq_one_letter_code
_entity_poly.pdbx_strand_id
1 'polypeptide(L)'
;MQRIWAILLRRCPVCLQGEVFTSLFGMHTHCPRCGVKYERETGYFLNAMFIGYAAGFLVLVPTALLLAWLNVSILVFSLAIILETAALTPFLFRYARLIWMHVDQMLDPRSPQNLPVDRRSSLF
;
A
#
# COMPACT_ATOMS: atom_id res chain seq x y z
N MET A 1 -10.45 -17.09 -0.57
CA MET A 1 -9.10 -17.44 -1.08
C MET A 1 -8.61 -16.52 -2.21
N GLN A 2 -9.44 -16.12 -3.18
CA GLN A 2 -9.03 -15.26 -4.31
C GLN A 2 -8.48 -13.86 -3.93
N ARG A 3 -9.03 -13.21 -2.89
CA ARG A 3 -8.63 -11.84 -2.50
C ARG A 3 -7.26 -11.75 -1.83
N ILE A 4 -6.91 -12.69 -0.97
CA ILE A 4 -5.58 -12.74 -0.33
C ILE A 4 -4.51 -12.90 -1.41
N TRP A 5 -4.77 -13.78 -2.39
CA TRP A 5 -3.89 -13.95 -3.55
C TRP A 5 -3.79 -12.67 -4.39
N ALA A 6 -4.90 -11.96 -4.58
CA ALA A 6 -4.90 -10.67 -5.25
C ALA A 6 -4.07 -9.61 -4.50
N ILE A 7 -4.10 -9.60 -3.16
CA ILE A 7 -3.25 -8.72 -2.34
C ILE A 7 -1.77 -9.12 -2.52
N LEU A 8 -1.42 -10.40 -2.41
CA LEU A 8 -0.04 -10.85 -2.59
C LEU A 8 0.50 -10.56 -4.00
N LEU A 9 -0.34 -10.71 -5.03
CA LEU A 9 0.02 -10.43 -6.42
C LEU A 9 -0.16 -8.96 -6.83
N ARG A 10 -0.49 -8.04 -5.91
CA ARG A 10 -0.66 -6.60 -6.20
C ARG A 10 -1.71 -6.32 -7.28
N ARG A 11 -2.79 -7.08 -7.23
CA ARG A 11 -3.92 -7.01 -8.15
C ARG A 11 -4.99 -6.04 -7.65
N CYS A 12 -5.68 -5.43 -8.61
CA CYS A 12 -6.78 -4.51 -8.41
C CYS A 12 -7.85 -5.09 -7.47
N PRO A 13 -8.35 -4.32 -6.48
CA PRO A 13 -9.33 -4.82 -5.50
C PRO A 13 -10.70 -5.15 -6.10
N VAL A 14 -11.02 -4.57 -7.25
CA VAL A 14 -12.32 -4.67 -7.93
C VAL A 14 -12.32 -5.86 -8.90
N CYS A 15 -11.41 -5.89 -9.87
CA CYS A 15 -11.38 -6.93 -10.91
C CYS A 15 -10.43 -8.10 -10.61
N LEU A 16 -9.56 -7.99 -9.59
CA LEU A 16 -8.56 -8.98 -9.18
C LEU A 16 -7.54 -9.38 -10.26
N GLN A 17 -7.51 -8.71 -11.42
CA GLN A 17 -6.63 -9.04 -12.55
C GLN A 17 -5.62 -7.94 -12.88
N GLY A 18 -6.03 -6.67 -12.84
CA GLY A 18 -5.15 -5.57 -13.23
C GLY A 18 -4.06 -5.29 -12.19
N GLU A 19 -2.89 -4.87 -12.65
CA GLU A 19 -1.78 -4.50 -11.77
C GLU A 19 -2.00 -3.09 -11.22
N VAL A 20 -1.69 -2.92 -9.93
CA VAL A 20 -1.84 -1.64 -9.24
C VAL A 20 -0.61 -0.75 -9.44
N PHE A 21 0.58 -1.35 -9.39
CA PHE A 21 1.86 -0.63 -9.40
C PHE A 21 2.60 -0.82 -10.71
N THR A 22 3.14 0.27 -11.27
CA THR A 22 3.99 0.27 -12.47
C THR A 22 5.47 0.11 -12.14
N SER A 23 5.90 0.65 -11.00
CA SER A 23 7.30 0.63 -10.56
C SER A 23 7.38 0.68 -9.03
N LEU A 24 8.58 0.62 -8.44
CA LEU A 24 8.78 0.65 -6.97
C LEU A 24 7.97 1.74 -6.27
N PHE A 25 7.91 2.93 -6.87
CA PHE A 25 7.18 4.08 -6.34
C PHE A 25 6.00 4.50 -7.21
N GLY A 26 5.88 3.96 -8.43
CA GLY A 26 4.82 4.28 -9.39
C GLY A 26 3.57 3.44 -9.18
N MET A 27 2.42 4.10 -9.18
CA MET A 27 1.10 3.49 -9.15
C MET A 27 0.29 3.99 -10.34
N HIS A 28 -0.49 3.12 -10.98
CA HIS A 28 -1.45 3.60 -11.97
C HIS A 28 -2.50 4.49 -11.29
N THR A 29 -3.06 5.45 -12.02
CA THR A 29 -4.22 6.23 -11.55
C THR A 29 -5.51 5.42 -11.70
N HIS A 30 -5.61 4.67 -12.80
CA HIS A 30 -6.72 3.78 -13.15
C HIS A 30 -6.22 2.36 -13.38
N CYS A 31 -7.06 1.38 -13.07
CA CYS A 31 -6.74 -0.02 -13.36
C CYS A 31 -6.65 -0.26 -14.87
N PRO A 32 -5.55 -0.85 -15.38
CA PRO A 32 -5.36 -1.09 -16.82
C PRO A 32 -6.31 -2.14 -17.41
N ARG A 33 -7.08 -2.86 -16.57
CA ARG A 33 -8.01 -3.93 -17.00
C ARG A 33 -9.47 -3.54 -16.92
N CYS A 34 -9.90 -2.88 -15.85
CA CYS A 34 -11.30 -2.51 -15.65
C CYS A 34 -11.56 -0.99 -15.62
N GLY A 35 -10.52 -0.16 -15.76
CA GLY A 35 -10.67 1.30 -15.80
C GLY A 35 -11.03 1.96 -14.47
N VAL A 36 -11.15 1.22 -13.36
CA VAL A 36 -11.48 1.83 -12.07
C VAL A 36 -10.37 2.78 -11.61
N LYS A 37 -10.74 4.00 -11.22
CA LYS A 37 -9.84 4.94 -10.56
C LYS A 37 -9.54 4.44 -9.14
N TYR A 38 -8.25 4.28 -8.82
CA TYR A 38 -7.86 3.76 -7.50
C TYR A 38 -8.12 4.80 -6.39
N GLU A 39 -7.78 6.06 -6.63
CA GLU A 39 -8.12 7.17 -5.73
C GLU A 39 -9.60 7.53 -5.91
N ARG A 40 -10.42 7.20 -4.91
CA ARG A 40 -11.86 7.54 -4.90
C ARG A 40 -12.09 9.04 -4.75
N GLU A 41 -11.34 9.64 -3.84
CA GLU A 41 -11.46 11.03 -3.42
C GLU A 41 -10.08 11.59 -3.08
N THR A 42 -9.96 12.93 -3.05
CA THR A 42 -8.71 13.59 -2.68
C THR A 42 -8.31 13.19 -1.26
N GLY A 43 -7.11 12.63 -1.09
CA GLY A 43 -6.62 12.21 0.23
C GLY A 43 -7.05 10.80 0.65
N TYR A 44 -7.66 10.02 -0.26
CA TYR A 44 -8.08 8.63 -0.02
C TYR A 44 -7.01 7.74 0.63
N PHE A 45 -5.73 7.96 0.31
CA PHE A 45 -4.61 7.17 0.86
C PHE A 45 -4.15 7.60 2.25
N LEU A 46 -4.81 8.56 2.90
CA LEU A 46 -4.49 8.92 4.28
C LEU A 46 -4.68 7.73 5.23
N ASN A 47 -5.74 6.95 5.03
CA ASN A 47 -5.98 5.74 5.82
C ASN A 47 -4.95 4.63 5.55
N ALA A 48 -4.46 4.54 4.30
CA ALA A 48 -3.34 3.68 3.99
C ALA A 48 -2.08 4.09 4.78
N MET A 49 -1.81 5.38 4.98
CA MET A 49 -0.65 5.83 5.77
C MET A 49 -0.68 5.28 7.19
N PHE A 50 -1.84 5.29 7.86
CA PHE A 50 -1.97 4.72 9.21
C PHE A 50 -1.70 3.22 9.25
N ILE A 51 -2.15 2.47 8.24
CA ILE A 51 -1.82 1.04 8.08
C ILE A 51 -0.30 0.87 7.92
N GLY A 52 0.34 1.73 7.14
CA GLY A 52 1.79 1.73 6.95
C GLY A 52 2.56 1.98 8.25
N TYR A 53 2.09 2.90 9.10
CA TYR A 53 2.70 3.14 10.41
C TYR A 53 2.55 1.96 11.36
N ALA A 54 1.35 1.38 11.46
CA ALA A 54 1.13 0.18 12.26
C ALA A 54 2.05 -0.97 11.80
N ALA A 55 2.14 -1.21 10.49
CA ALA A 55 3.05 -2.20 9.93
C ALA A 55 4.53 -1.88 10.19
N GLY A 56 4.92 -0.61 10.13
CA GLY A 56 6.27 -0.15 10.49
C GLY A 56 6.61 -0.47 11.94
N PHE A 57 5.74 -0.13 12.90
CA PHE A 57 5.94 -0.48 14.31
C PHE A 57 6.06 -1.99 14.53
N LEU A 58 5.23 -2.79 13.86
CA LEU A 58 5.28 -4.25 13.97
C LEU A 58 6.62 -4.84 13.53
N VAL A 59 7.32 -4.21 12.59
CA VAL A 59 8.63 -4.69 12.11
C VAL A 59 9.79 -4.07 12.88
N LEU A 60 9.76 -2.76 13.13
CA LEU A 60 10.87 -2.03 13.76
C LEU A 60 10.99 -2.30 15.26
N VAL A 61 9.87 -2.51 15.98
CA VAL A 61 9.91 -2.72 17.44
C VAL A 61 10.67 -4.01 17.81
N PRO A 62 10.40 -5.17 17.19
CA PRO A 62 11.19 -6.38 17.43
C PRO A 62 12.69 -6.17 17.20
N THR A 63 13.07 -5.50 16.11
CA THR A 63 14.48 -5.20 15.80
C THR A 63 15.10 -4.29 16.86
N ALA A 64 14.39 -3.23 17.26
CA ALA A 64 14.84 -2.33 18.32
C ALA A 64 15.01 -3.06 19.66
N LEU A 65 14.06 -3.92 20.06
CA LEU A 65 14.15 -4.71 21.29
C LEU A 65 15.32 -5.69 21.26
N LEU A 66 15.56 -6.35 20.12
CA LEU A 66 16.69 -7.26 19.94
C LEU A 66 18.03 -6.53 20.07
N LEU A 67 18.18 -5.39 19.39
CA LEU A 67 19.40 -4.57 19.45
C LEU A 67 19.64 -4.01 20.86
N ALA A 68 18.58 -3.58 21.55
CA ALA A 68 18.66 -3.14 22.94
C ALA A 68 19.07 -4.30 23.88
N TRP A 69 18.52 -5.49 23.69
CA TRP A 69 18.89 -6.68 24.46
C TRP A 69 20.36 -7.09 24.27
N LEU A 70 20.89 -6.93 23.06
CA LEU A 70 22.31 -7.15 22.74
C LEU A 70 23.23 -6.01 23.24
N ASN A 71 22.67 -4.96 23.84
CA ASN A 71 23.38 -3.80 24.37
C ASN A 71 24.37 -3.18 23.36
N VAL A 72 23.95 -3.09 22.09
CA VAL A 72 24.78 -2.51 21.01
C VAL A 72 25.00 -1.02 21.21
N SER A 73 26.07 -0.48 20.62
CA SER A 73 26.32 0.97 20.68
C SER A 73 25.21 1.77 20.00
N ILE A 74 24.97 3.00 20.46
CA ILE A 74 23.93 3.88 19.90
C ILE A 74 24.10 4.12 18.40
N LEU A 75 25.36 4.12 17.92
CA LEU A 75 25.68 4.28 16.50
C LEU A 75 25.17 3.08 15.69
N VAL A 76 25.48 1.86 16.15
CA VAL A 76 25.05 0.61 15.49
C VAL A 76 23.53 0.51 15.52
N PHE A 77 22.92 0.81 16.68
CA PHE A 77 21.46 0.85 16.82
C PHE A 77 20.82 1.78 15.79
N SER A 78 21.28 3.03 15.72
CA SER A 78 20.72 4.06 14.84
C SER A 78 20.88 3.68 13.37
N LEU A 79 22.05 3.20 12.96
CA LEU A 79 22.31 2.77 11.58
C LEU A 79 21.43 1.59 11.20
N ALA A 80 21.26 0.60 12.09
CA ALA A 80 20.42 -0.57 11.83
C ALA A 80 18.96 -0.15 11.58
N ILE A 81 18.37 0.68 12.45
CA ILE A 81 16.99 1.15 12.30
C ILE A 81 16.82 2.01 11.03
N ILE A 82 17.77 2.91 10.73
CA ILE A 82 17.71 3.74 9.53
C ILE A 82 17.74 2.87 8.26
N LEU A 83 18.67 1.90 8.20
CA LEU A 83 18.82 1.02 7.04
C LEU A 83 17.61 0.10 6.87
N GLU A 84 17.11 -0.48 7.96
CA GLU A 84 15.89 -1.29 7.96
C GLU A 84 14.69 -0.49 7.46
N THR A 85 14.49 0.72 7.99
CA THR A 85 13.39 1.61 7.57
C THR A 85 13.53 1.98 6.10
N ALA A 86 14.71 2.37 5.64
CA ALA A 86 14.96 2.73 4.24
C ALA A 86 14.69 1.55 3.29
N ALA A 87 15.11 0.34 3.68
CA ALA A 87 14.88 -0.87 2.90
C ALA A 87 13.40 -1.27 2.82
N LEU A 88 12.66 -1.12 3.92
CA LEU A 88 11.26 -1.56 4.03
C LEU A 88 10.25 -0.52 3.54
N THR A 89 10.60 0.76 3.53
CA THR A 89 9.72 1.87 3.10
C THR A 89 8.94 1.58 1.80
N PRO A 90 9.57 1.19 0.67
CA PRO A 90 8.82 0.93 -0.57
C PRO A 90 7.80 -0.20 -0.42
N PHE A 91 8.10 -1.22 0.37
CA PHE A 91 7.18 -2.34 0.61
C PHE A 91 6.03 -1.94 1.52
N LEU A 92 6.32 -1.29 2.65
CA LEU A 92 5.31 -0.82 3.60
C LEU A 92 4.31 0.11 2.90
N PHE A 93 4.81 1.07 2.14
CA PHE A 93 3.97 2.01 1.39
C PHE A 93 3.04 1.30 0.40
N ARG A 94 3.56 0.34 -0.37
CA ARG A 94 2.79 -0.40 -1.39
C ARG A 94 1.71 -1.26 -0.76
N TYR A 95 2.08 -2.08 0.22
CA TYR A 95 1.14 -2.99 0.86
C TYR A 95 0.11 -2.24 1.69
N ALA A 96 0.48 -1.13 2.33
CA ALA A 96 -0.47 -0.28 3.03
C ALA A 96 -1.59 0.24 2.12
N ARG A 97 -1.24 0.78 0.94
CA ARG A 97 -2.22 1.24 -0.06
C ARG A 97 -3.06 0.09 -0.59
N LEU A 98 -2.43 -1.05 -0.85
CA LEU A 98 -3.12 -2.22 -1.39
C LEU A 98 -4.12 -2.81 -0.38
N ILE A 99 -3.71 -2.96 0.87
CA ILE A 99 -4.57 -3.43 1.96
C ILE A 99 -5.76 -2.48 2.12
N TRP A 100 -5.50 -1.17 2.20
CA TRP A 100 -6.57 -0.18 2.29
C TRP A 100 -7.56 -0.30 1.14
N MET A 101 -7.08 -0.38 -0.10
CA MET A 101 -7.93 -0.53 -1.29
C MET A 101 -8.79 -1.80 -1.26
N HIS A 102 -8.26 -2.92 -0.77
CA HIS A 102 -9.05 -4.16 -0.64
C HIS A 102 -10.07 -4.07 0.50
N VAL A 103 -9.70 -3.48 1.64
CA VAL A 103 -10.61 -3.24 2.76
C VAL A 103 -11.75 -2.31 2.36
N ASP A 104 -11.42 -1.18 1.75
CA ASP A 104 -12.38 -0.19 1.27
C ASP A 104 -13.33 -0.75 0.20
N GLN A 105 -12.85 -1.64 -0.68
CA GLN A 105 -13.71 -2.35 -1.63
C GLN A 105 -14.61 -3.41 -0.95
N MET A 106 -14.25 -3.91 0.22
CA MET A 106 -15.12 -4.81 1.00
C MET A 106 -16.17 -4.02 1.79
N LEU A 107 -15.84 -2.83 2.26
CA LEU A 107 -16.76 -1.95 2.99
C LEU A 107 -17.77 -1.29 2.03
N ASP A 108 -17.31 -0.80 0.88
CA ASP A 108 -18.14 -0.18 -0.15
C ASP A 108 -17.78 -0.74 -1.54
N PRO A 109 -18.40 -1.83 -1.99
CA PRO A 109 -18.04 -2.49 -3.24
C PRO A 109 -18.43 -1.69 -4.49
N ARG A 110 -17.43 -1.36 -5.32
CA ARG A 110 -17.65 -0.84 -6.69
C ARG A 110 -17.75 -1.97 -7.72
N SER A 111 -18.63 -1.81 -8.72
CA SER A 111 -18.67 -2.65 -9.92
C SER A 111 -18.08 -1.92 -11.14
N PRO A 112 -17.34 -2.61 -12.03
CA PRO A 112 -16.80 -1.99 -13.24
C PRO A 112 -17.86 -1.38 -14.17
N GLN A 113 -19.05 -1.97 -14.18
CA GLN A 113 -20.16 -1.59 -15.06
C GLN A 113 -20.83 -0.27 -14.64
N ASN A 114 -20.70 0.13 -13.37
CA ASN A 114 -21.35 1.30 -12.79
C ASN A 114 -20.35 2.42 -12.49
N LEU A 115 -19.19 2.44 -13.15
CA LEU A 115 -18.21 3.51 -12.95
C LEU A 115 -18.72 4.78 -13.65
N PRO A 116 -18.94 5.89 -12.91
CA PRO A 116 -19.21 7.17 -13.57
C PRO A 116 -18.02 7.51 -14.47
N VAL A 117 -18.30 7.85 -15.73
CA VAL A 117 -17.29 8.28 -16.70
C VAL A 117 -16.59 9.52 -16.14
N ASP A 118 -15.31 9.39 -15.75
CA ASP A 118 -14.51 10.49 -15.21
C ASP A 118 -14.17 11.50 -16.33
N ARG A 119 -15.12 12.41 -16.61
CA ARG A 119 -15.01 13.49 -17.60
C ARG A 119 -13.92 14.53 -17.28
N ARG A 120 -13.29 14.48 -16.11
CA ARG A 120 -12.20 15.42 -15.75
C ARG A 120 -10.83 15.00 -16.28
N SER A 121 -10.67 13.75 -16.71
CA SER A 121 -9.40 13.25 -17.27
C SER A 121 -9.16 13.63 -18.75
N SER A 122 -10.15 14.19 -19.44
CA SER A 122 -10.08 14.62 -20.86
C SER A 122 -9.83 16.12 -21.04
N LEU A 123 -9.54 16.85 -19.96
CA LEU A 123 -9.28 18.30 -19.98
C LEU A 123 -7.79 18.64 -19.81
N PHE A 124 -6.91 17.63 -19.86
CA PHE A 124 -5.46 17.78 -19.84
C PHE A 124 -4.81 16.85 -20.87
#